data_AF-A0AA34TKA9-F1
#
_entry.id   AF-A0AA34TKA9-F1
#
_cell.length_a   1.000
_cell.length_b   1.000
_cell.length_c   1.000
_cell.angle_alpha   90.00
_cell.angle_beta   90.00
_cell.angle_gamma   90.00
#
_symmetry.space_group_name_H-M   'P 1'
#
loop_
_entity.id
_entity.type
_entity.pdbx_description
1 polymer ?
#
loop_
_entity_poly.entity_id
_entity_poly.type
_entity_poly.pdbx_seq_one_letter_code
_entity_poly.pdbx_strand_id
1 'polypeptide(L)'
;MADKLDRIIGDYVNGRLEARIKSIESRYLYKQKVDNLGIHTAYSGGSEPESHVLNKEALENDEEYINLKDLMYQFNLWYEPLIKEEKEIIKLKHCGYGGFTWYRVMMELDNEGIEISEKKAKFIYYRFRKDINPHIGYFI
;
A
#
# COMPACT_ATOMS: atom_id res chain seq x y z
N MET A 1 -7.14 -14.79 13.91
CA MET A 1 -6.27 -13.59 14.02
C MET A 1 -5.61 -13.47 12.66
N ALA A 2 -5.96 -12.45 11.86
CA ALA A 2 -5.35 -12.31 10.53
C ALA A 2 -3.84 -12.11 10.70
N ASP A 3 -3.04 -12.88 9.95
CA ASP A 3 -1.59 -12.77 10.00
C ASP A 3 -1.18 -11.34 9.62
N LYS A 4 -0.18 -10.76 10.31
CA LYS A 4 0.26 -9.39 10.06
C LYS A 4 0.78 -9.24 8.62
N LEU A 5 1.36 -10.31 8.07
CA LEU A 5 1.71 -10.42 6.65
C LEU A 5 0.49 -10.23 5.72
N ASP A 6 -0.63 -10.91 6.02
CA ASP A 6 -1.82 -10.86 5.16
C ASP A 6 -2.48 -9.47 5.16
N ARG A 7 -2.37 -8.75 6.28
CA ARG A 7 -2.81 -7.36 6.37
C ARG A 7 -1.97 -6.46 5.49
N ILE A 8 -0.64 -6.58 5.57
CA ILE A 8 0.30 -5.75 4.80
C ILE A 8 0.16 -6.01 3.29
N ILE A 9 0.04 -7.28 2.87
CA ILE A 9 -0.26 -7.62 1.46
C ILE A 9 -1.60 -7.00 1.05
N GLY A 10 -2.62 -7.12 1.91
CA GLY A 10 -3.92 -6.51 1.64
C GLY A 10 -3.88 -4.98 1.55
N ASP A 11 -3.02 -4.30 2.32
CA ASP A 11 -2.88 -2.85 2.24
C ASP A 11 -2.24 -2.40 0.93
N TYR A 12 -1.24 -3.14 0.45
CA TYR A 12 -0.64 -2.90 -0.86
C TYR A 12 -1.65 -3.14 -1.99
N VAL A 13 -2.24 -4.34 -2.05
CA VAL A 13 -3.08 -4.77 -3.17
C VAL A 13 -4.38 -3.97 -3.29
N ASN A 14 -4.94 -3.51 -2.16
CA ASN A 14 -6.12 -2.65 -2.15
C ASN A 14 -5.80 -1.15 -2.26
N GLY A 15 -4.53 -0.76 -2.49
CA GLY A 15 -4.10 0.64 -2.64
C GLY A 15 -4.11 1.47 -1.35
N ARG A 16 -4.35 0.86 -0.18
CA ARG A 16 -4.33 1.54 1.12
C ARG A 16 -2.93 2.05 1.46
N LEU A 17 -1.89 1.31 1.06
CA LEU A 17 -0.51 1.72 1.27
C LEU A 17 -0.19 3.00 0.48
N GLU A 18 -0.61 3.07 -0.78
CA GLU A 18 -0.47 4.28 -1.61
C GLU A 18 -1.28 5.45 -1.03
N ALA A 19 -2.51 5.21 -0.58
CA ALA A 19 -3.35 6.22 0.04
C ALA A 19 -2.72 6.80 1.32
N ARG A 20 -2.09 5.94 2.14
CA ARG A 20 -1.34 6.40 3.32
C ARG A 20 -0.16 7.27 2.92
N ILE A 21 0.66 6.86 1.97
CA ILE A 21 1.79 7.65 1.46
C ILE A 21 1.31 9.03 0.99
N LYS A 22 0.27 9.09 0.14
CA LYS A 22 -0.32 10.34 -0.35
C LYS A 22 -0.88 11.21 0.78
N SER A 23 -1.46 10.60 1.80
CA SER A 23 -1.93 11.32 2.99
C SER A 23 -0.78 11.99 3.73
N ILE A 24 0.35 11.29 3.92
CA ILE A 24 1.54 11.88 4.54
C ILE A 24 2.09 13.02 3.67
N GLU A 25 2.29 12.79 2.37
CA GLU A 25 2.73 13.81 1.41
C GLU A 25 1.85 15.07 1.52
N SER A 26 0.53 14.89 1.57
CA SER A 26 -0.43 15.99 1.70
C SER A 26 -0.31 16.75 3.03
N ARG A 27 0.00 16.07 4.14
CA ARG A 27 0.21 16.72 5.44
C ARG A 27 1.42 17.65 5.43
N TYR A 28 2.46 17.35 4.66
CA TYR A 28 3.65 18.20 4.58
C TYR A 28 3.52 19.29 3.51
N LEU A 29 2.91 18.97 2.37
CA LEU A 29 2.73 19.92 1.27
C LEU A 29 1.63 20.97 1.54
N TYR A 30 0.55 20.58 2.23
CA TYR A 30 -0.67 21.41 2.34
C TYR A 30 -1.11 21.70 3.78
N LYS A 31 -0.25 21.49 4.79
CA LYS A 31 -0.56 21.96 6.15
C LYS A 31 -0.69 23.49 6.16
N GLN A 32 -1.91 23.99 6.00
CA GLN A 32 -2.26 25.35 6.40
C GLN A 32 -2.01 25.46 7.91
N LYS A 33 -1.13 26.39 8.29
CA LYS A 33 -0.98 26.81 9.67
C LYS A 33 -2.32 27.44 10.10
N VAL A 34 -3.08 26.78 10.96
CA VAL A 34 -4.23 27.41 11.61
C VAL A 34 -3.66 28.26 12.74
N ASP A 35 -3.69 29.57 12.60
CA ASP A 35 -3.32 30.46 13.70
C ASP A 35 -4.34 30.34 14.84
N ASN A 36 -3.92 30.61 16.07
CA ASN A 36 -4.73 30.50 17.30
C ASN A 36 -6.01 31.37 17.33
N LEU A 37 -6.32 32.11 16.25
CA LEU A 37 -7.48 32.96 16.07
C LEU A 37 -8.53 32.39 15.09
N GLY A 38 -8.31 31.20 14.51
CA GLY A 38 -9.28 30.58 13.58
C GLY A 38 -9.47 31.35 12.26
N ILE A 39 -8.59 32.32 11.99
CA ILE A 39 -8.56 33.09 10.74
C ILE A 39 -7.67 32.34 9.76
N HIS A 40 -8.20 32.04 8.57
CA HIS A 40 -7.39 31.60 7.43
C HIS A 40 -6.51 32.77 6.99
N THR A 41 -5.37 32.97 7.65
CA THR A 41 -4.40 33.97 7.26
C THR A 41 -3.66 33.46 6.02
N ALA A 42 -3.82 34.16 4.90
CA ALA A 42 -2.81 34.16 3.86
C ALA A 42 -1.55 34.77 4.47
N TYR A 43 -0.65 33.89 4.92
CA TYR A 43 0.79 34.06 4.87
C TYR A 43 1.37 35.40 5.40
N SER A 44 1.90 35.38 6.63
CA SER A 44 2.80 36.42 7.12
C SER A 44 4.15 35.83 7.53
N GLY A 45 5.16 35.94 6.67
CA GLY A 45 6.57 36.04 7.12
C GLY A 45 7.61 35.01 6.66
N GLY A 46 7.50 34.42 5.46
CA GLY A 46 8.61 33.74 4.78
C GLY A 46 8.53 34.02 3.28
N SER A 47 9.43 33.51 2.44
CA SER A 47 9.14 33.41 1.00
C SER A 47 8.48 32.04 0.73
N GLU A 48 7.39 31.98 -0.06
CA GLU A 48 6.72 30.70 -0.43
C GLU A 48 7.70 29.58 -0.85
N PRO A 49 8.82 29.88 -1.56
CA PRO A 49 9.83 28.90 -1.90
C PRO A 49 10.55 28.27 -0.70
N GLU A 50 10.92 29.04 0.32
CA GLU A 50 11.68 28.53 1.48
C GLU A 50 10.83 27.59 2.34
N SER A 51 9.56 27.93 2.57
CA SER A 51 8.64 27.05 3.30
C SER A 51 8.37 25.74 2.56
N HIS A 52 8.30 25.79 1.23
CA HIS A 52 8.10 24.60 0.40
C HIS A 52 9.34 23.68 0.46
N VAL A 53 10.55 24.25 0.44
CA VAL A 53 11.80 23.49 0.60
C VAL A 53 11.88 22.84 1.98
N LEU A 54 11.62 23.59 3.06
CA LEU A 54 11.67 23.06 4.44
C LEU A 54 10.64 21.94 4.67
N ASN A 55 9.43 22.08 4.14
CA ASN A 55 8.40 21.04 4.25
C ASN A 55 8.75 19.77 3.47
N LYS A 56 9.41 19.93 2.32
CA LYS A 56 9.90 18.80 1.52
C LYS A 56 11.04 18.07 2.23
N GLU A 57 12.00 18.83 2.79
CA GLU A 57 13.07 18.26 3.61
C GLU A 57 12.50 17.53 4.85
N ALA A 58 11.48 18.09 5.51
CA ALA A 58 10.83 17.44 6.64
C ALA A 58 10.11 16.14 6.25
N LEU A 59 9.45 16.11 5.07
CA LEU A 59 8.82 14.90 4.52
C LEU A 59 9.86 13.82 4.19
N GLU A 60 10.98 14.20 3.56
CA GLU A 60 12.05 13.27 3.19
C GLU A 60 12.73 12.64 4.42
N ASN A 61 12.66 13.28 5.58
CA ASN A 61 13.15 12.77 6.86
C ASN A 61 12.08 12.07 7.71
N ASP A 62 10.82 12.01 7.27
CA ASP A 62 9.74 11.36 8.02
C ASP A 62 9.91 9.82 8.01
N GLU A 63 10.16 9.24 9.18
CA GLU A 63 10.40 7.79 9.31
C GLU A 63 9.22 6.94 8.83
N GLU A 64 7.96 7.37 9.03
CA GLU A 64 6.80 6.62 8.56
C GLU A 64 6.75 6.65 7.02
N TYR A 65 7.01 7.80 6.42
CA TYR A 65 7.06 7.97 4.97
C TYR A 65 8.15 7.11 4.32
N ILE A 66 9.36 7.14 4.87
CA ILE A 66 10.50 6.33 4.39
C ILE A 66 10.14 4.84 4.45
N ASN A 67 9.67 4.37 5.61
CA ASN A 67 9.30 2.97 5.80
C ASN A 67 8.17 2.53 4.84
N LEU A 68 7.18 3.39 4.59
CA LEU A 68 6.11 3.07 3.64
C LEU A 68 6.60 3.04 2.18
N LYS A 69 7.53 3.92 1.79
CA LYS A 69 8.15 3.89 0.45
C LYS A 69 9.02 2.65 0.26
N ASP A 70 9.79 2.27 1.26
CA ASP A 70 10.58 1.03 1.24
C ASP A 70 9.68 -0.20 1.13
N LEU A 71 8.59 -0.24 1.92
CA LEU A 71 7.61 -1.30 1.85
C LEU A 71 6.95 -1.37 0.46
N MET A 72 6.56 -0.22 -0.11
CA MET A 72 6.03 -0.12 -1.48
C MET A 72 7.04 -0.67 -2.51
N TYR A 73 8.31 -0.30 -2.38
CA TYR A 73 9.37 -0.76 -3.27
C TYR A 73 9.54 -2.28 -3.22
N GLN A 74 9.57 -2.88 -2.03
CA GLN A 74 9.64 -4.33 -1.87
C GLN A 74 8.44 -5.01 -2.54
N PHE A 75 7.22 -4.52 -2.32
CA PHE A 75 6.05 -5.09 -2.98
C PHE A 75 6.13 -4.99 -4.50
N ASN A 76 6.53 -3.85 -5.05
CA ASN A 76 6.63 -3.68 -6.50
C ASN A 76 7.63 -4.66 -7.12
N LEU A 77 8.75 -4.94 -6.45
CA LEU A 77 9.75 -5.90 -6.94
C LEU A 77 9.18 -7.32 -7.10
N TRP A 78 8.28 -7.73 -6.20
CA TRP A 78 7.74 -9.10 -6.17
C TRP A 78 6.37 -9.22 -6.85
N TYR A 79 5.56 -8.17 -6.85
CA TYR A 79 4.20 -8.17 -7.37
C TYR A 79 4.12 -7.75 -8.83
N GLU A 80 4.91 -6.76 -9.27
CA GLU A 80 4.81 -6.27 -10.65
C GLU A 80 5.18 -7.31 -11.72
N PRO A 81 6.19 -8.18 -11.51
CA PRO A 81 6.54 -9.22 -12.48
C PRO A 81 5.49 -10.32 -12.64
N LEU A 82 4.51 -10.42 -11.74
CA LEU A 82 3.46 -11.44 -11.80
C LEU A 82 2.57 -11.23 -13.03
N ILE A 83 2.14 -12.33 -13.65
CA ILE A 83 1.19 -12.29 -14.76
C ILE A 83 -0.21 -11.90 -14.25
N LYS A 84 -1.10 -11.52 -15.17
CA LYS A 84 -2.43 -11.00 -14.84
C LYS A 84 -3.21 -11.96 -13.94
N GLU A 85 -3.18 -13.26 -14.25
CA GLU A 85 -3.89 -14.31 -13.53
C GLU A 85 -3.37 -14.46 -12.10
N GLU A 86 -2.05 -14.38 -11.90
CA GLU A 86 -1.41 -14.46 -10.59
C GLU A 86 -1.74 -13.24 -9.73
N LYS A 87 -1.70 -12.04 -10.35
CA LYS A 87 -2.10 -10.79 -9.70
C LYS A 87 -3.55 -10.85 -9.23
N GLU A 88 -4.44 -11.43 -10.04
CA GLU A 88 -5.86 -11.54 -9.72
C GLU A 88 -6.13 -12.52 -8.58
N ILE A 89 -5.47 -13.68 -8.57
CA ILE A 89 -5.55 -14.65 -7.45
C ILE A 89 -5.19 -13.97 -6.12
N ILE A 90 -4.10 -13.20 -6.11
CA ILE A 90 -3.65 -12.49 -4.90
C ILE A 90 -4.64 -11.38 -4.51
N LYS A 91 -5.15 -10.62 -5.48
CA LYS A 91 -6.22 -9.61 -5.27
C LYS A 91 -7.46 -10.19 -4.64
N LEU A 92 -8.04 -11.22 -5.24
CA LEU A 92 -9.25 -11.87 -4.72
C LEU A 92 -9.01 -12.43 -3.32
N LYS A 93 -7.83 -13.00 -3.07
CA LYS A 93 -7.50 -13.56 -1.75
C LYS A 93 -7.31 -12.52 -0.66
N HIS A 94 -6.99 -11.26 -1.02
CA HIS A 94 -6.89 -10.12 -0.11
C HIS A 94 -7.99 -9.06 -0.31
N CYS A 95 -9.05 -9.39 -1.05
CA CYS A 95 -10.14 -8.46 -1.34
C CYS A 95 -10.83 -8.02 -0.03
N GLY A 96 -10.91 -6.71 0.20
CA GLY A 96 -11.53 -6.12 1.38
C GLY A 96 -10.74 -6.29 2.69
N TYR A 97 -11.44 -6.48 3.80
CA TYR A 97 -10.84 -6.59 5.14
C TYR A 97 -10.51 -8.02 5.59
N GLY A 98 -11.02 -9.04 4.88
CA GLY A 98 -10.86 -10.45 5.25
C GLY A 98 -10.46 -11.38 4.10
N GLY A 99 -10.45 -10.90 2.86
CA GLY A 99 -10.20 -11.73 1.69
C GLY A 99 -11.34 -12.70 1.37
N PHE A 100 -11.38 -13.20 0.13
CA PHE A 100 -12.33 -14.22 -0.26
C PHE A 100 -11.91 -15.62 0.19
N THR A 101 -12.89 -16.51 0.41
CA THR A 101 -12.64 -17.95 0.58
C THR A 101 -12.15 -18.55 -0.74
N TRP A 102 -11.43 -19.66 -0.70
CA TRP A 102 -10.95 -20.32 -1.93
C TRP A 102 -12.07 -20.65 -2.91
N TYR A 103 -13.22 -21.11 -2.41
CA TYR A 103 -14.41 -21.32 -3.22
C TYR A 103 -14.83 -20.05 -3.98
N ARG A 104 -14.90 -18.91 -3.29
CA ARG A 104 -15.25 -17.65 -3.91
C ARG A 104 -14.17 -17.15 -4.87
N VAL A 105 -12.89 -17.32 -4.54
CA VAL A 105 -11.78 -16.99 -5.46
C VAL A 105 -11.94 -17.76 -6.78
N MET A 106 -12.21 -19.08 -6.73
CA MET A 106 -12.40 -19.86 -7.94
C MET A 106 -13.61 -19.39 -8.75
N MET A 107 -14.72 -19.10 -8.09
CA MET A 107 -15.92 -18.58 -8.75
C MET A 107 -15.66 -17.26 -9.48
N GLU A 108 -14.92 -16.33 -8.88
CA GLU A 108 -14.58 -15.06 -9.53
C GLU A 108 -13.59 -15.25 -10.69
N LEU A 109 -12.61 -16.14 -10.54
CA LEU A 109 -11.68 -16.49 -11.63
C LEU A 109 -12.41 -17.10 -12.82
N ASP A 110 -13.36 -18.00 -12.57
CA ASP A 110 -14.20 -18.59 -13.62
C ASP A 110 -15.07 -17.53 -14.30
N ASN A 111 -15.65 -16.59 -13.53
CA ASN A 111 -16.41 -15.46 -14.07
C ASN A 111 -15.56 -14.55 -14.98
N GLU A 112 -14.26 -14.42 -14.68
CA GLU A 112 -13.30 -13.67 -15.49
C GLU A 112 -12.73 -14.48 -16.67
N GLY A 113 -13.10 -15.75 -16.81
CA GLY A 113 -12.60 -16.65 -17.84
C GLY A 113 -11.18 -17.16 -17.60
N ILE A 114 -10.68 -17.10 -16.36
CA ILE A 114 -9.35 -17.60 -15.96
C ILE A 114 -9.47 -19.07 -15.55
N GLU A 115 -9.19 -19.96 -16.50
CA GLU A 115 -9.27 -21.40 -16.25
C GLU A 115 -8.02 -21.90 -15.49
N ILE A 116 -8.18 -22.13 -14.19
CA ILE A 116 -7.11 -22.63 -13.31
C ILE A 116 -7.64 -23.62 -12.27
N SER A 117 -6.84 -24.61 -11.89
CA SER A 117 -7.22 -25.48 -10.78
C SER A 117 -6.99 -24.79 -9.43
N GLU A 118 -7.87 -25.06 -8.45
CA GLU A 118 -7.73 -24.53 -7.09
C GLU A 118 -6.36 -24.86 -6.48
N LYS A 119 -5.82 -26.05 -6.78
CA LYS A 119 -4.48 -26.47 -6.33
C LYS A 119 -3.38 -25.54 -6.87
N LYS A 120 -3.47 -25.15 -8.14
CA LYS A 120 -2.50 -24.25 -8.77
C LYS A 120 -2.67 -22.81 -8.26
N ALA A 121 -3.92 -22.34 -8.08
CA ALA A 121 -4.18 -21.03 -7.47
C ALA A 121 -3.63 -20.91 -6.05
N LYS A 122 -3.86 -21.93 -5.20
CA LYS A 122 -3.26 -22.04 -3.86
C LYS A 122 -1.75 -22.02 -3.91
N PHE A 123 -1.14 -22.78 -4.83
CA PHE A 123 0.30 -22.82 -4.97
C PHE A 123 0.89 -21.44 -5.29
N ILE A 124 0.31 -20.72 -6.27
CA ILE A 124 0.72 -19.36 -6.65
C ILE A 124 0.66 -18.44 -5.43
N TYR A 125 -0.48 -18.42 -4.73
CA TYR A 125 -0.70 -17.56 -3.57
C TYR A 125 0.31 -17.82 -2.44
N TYR A 126 0.45 -19.08 -2.02
CA TYR A 126 1.36 -19.41 -0.92
C TYR A 126 2.83 -19.25 -1.30
N ARG A 127 3.17 -19.45 -2.59
CA ARG A 127 4.51 -19.15 -3.10
C ARG A 127 4.81 -17.66 -3.00
N PHE A 128 3.94 -16.81 -3.54
CA PHE A 128 4.11 -15.35 -3.43
C PHE A 128 4.29 -14.91 -1.97
N ARG A 129 3.43 -15.41 -1.08
CA ARG A 129 3.49 -15.11 0.35
C ARG A 129 4.82 -15.55 0.97
N LYS A 130 5.32 -16.73 0.61
CA LYS A 130 6.60 -17.25 1.09
C LYS A 130 7.78 -16.42 0.57
N ASP A 131 7.72 -15.99 -0.69
CA ASP A 131 8.79 -15.25 -1.35
C ASP A 131 8.90 -13.83 -0.79
N ILE A 132 7.77 -13.15 -0.50
CA ILE A 132 7.80 -11.78 0.03
C ILE A 132 8.08 -11.70 1.54
N ASN A 133 7.68 -12.70 2.34
CA ASN A 133 7.74 -12.64 3.80
C ASN A 133 9.13 -12.26 4.37
N PRO A 134 10.27 -12.79 3.87
CA PRO A 134 11.60 -12.42 4.36
C PRO A 134 11.96 -10.94 4.13
N HIS A 135 11.35 -10.30 3.13
CA HIS A 135 11.65 -8.93 2.73
C HIS A 135 10.82 -7.89 3.47
N ILE A 136 9.66 -8.31 3.98
CA ILE A 136 8.75 -7.41 4.71
C ILE A 136 8.64 -7.74 6.20
N GLY A 137 9.28 -8.81 6.65
CA GLY A 137 9.28 -9.27 8.05
C GLY A 137 9.79 -8.26 9.07
N TYR A 138 10.58 -7.27 8.67
CA TYR A 138 11.07 -6.19 9.56
C TYR A 138 10.05 -5.06 9.76
N PHE A 139 9.02 -4.98 8.91
CA PHE A 139 7.86 -4.09 9.07
C PHE A 139 6.70 -4.79 9.84
N ILE A 140 6.85 -6.11 10.04
CA ILE A 140 6.01 -6.99 10.87
C ILE A 140 6.48 -6.94 12.33
#